data_AF-A0A8T4WES7-F1
#
_entry.id   AF-A0A8T4WES7-F1
#
_cell.length_a   1.000
_cell.length_b   1.000
_cell.length_c   1.000
_cell.angle_alpha   90.00
_cell.angle_beta   90.00
_cell.angle_gamma   90.00
#
_symmetry.space_group_name_H-M   'P 1'
#
loop_
_entity.id
_entity.type
_entity.pdbx_description
1 polymer ?
#
loop_
_entity_poly.entity_id
_entity_poly.type
_entity_poly.pdbx_seq_one_letter_code
_entity_poly.pdbx_strand_id
1 'polypeptide(L)' 'MYYVYIIETTDGTYYTGQTNDLIRRLGEHAAGNSHSAKYLR' A
#
# COMPACT_ATOMS: atom_id res chain seq x y z
N MET A 1 15.95 6.13 -0.16
CA MET A 1 15.79 4.91 -0.98
C MET A 1 14.50 5.04 -1.78
N TYR A 2 14.36 4.41 -2.94
CA TYR A 2 13.13 4.43 -3.74
C TYR A 2 12.68 2.99 -3.95
N TYR A 3 11.43 2.70 -3.59
CA TYR A 3 10.83 1.37 -3.70
C TYR A 3 9.60 1.41 -4.57
N VAL A 4 9.44 0.37 -5.38
CA VAL A 4 8.21 0.04 -6.10
C VAL A 4 7.76 -1.31 -5.60
N TYR A 5 6.47 -1.46 -5.31
CA TYR A 5 5.90 -2.68 -4.72
C TYR A 5 4.54 -3.01 -5.33
N ILE A 6 4.14 -4.27 -5.13
CA ILE A 6 2.83 -4.81 -5.50
C ILE A 6 2.22 -5.44 -4.25
N ILE A 7 0.94 -5.16 -4.00
CA ILE A 7 0.13 -5.76 -2.94
C ILE A 7 -0.95 -6.60 -3.61
N GLU A 8 -1.04 -7.87 -3.25
CA GLU A 8 -2.18 -8.72 -3.57
C GLU A 8 -3.28 -8.49 -2.54
N THR A 9 -4.50 -8.22 -3.01
CA THR A 9 -5.67 -8.05 -2.14
C THR A 9 -6.36 -9.39 -1.92
N THR A 10 -7.26 -9.45 -0.93
CA THR A 10 -8.08 -10.63 -0.68
C THR A 10 -9.00 -11.00 -1.84
N ASP A 11 -9.28 -10.05 -2.73
CA ASP A 11 -10.11 -10.26 -3.92
C ASP A 11 -9.29 -10.82 -5.11
N GLY A 12 -8.01 -11.12 -4.91
CA GLY A 12 -7.09 -11.62 -5.96
C GLY A 12 -6.68 -10.53 -6.95
N THR A 13 -6.93 -9.26 -6.64
CA THR A 13 -6.48 -8.12 -7.45
C THR A 13 -5.13 -7.60 -6.95
N TYR A 14 -4.44 -6.85 -7.81
CA TYR A 14 -3.12 -6.31 -7.49
C TYR A 14 -3.16 -4.78 -7.45
N TYR A 15 -2.59 -4.21 -6.38
CA TYR A 15 -2.35 -2.78 -6.25
C TYR A 15 -0.85 -2.50 -6.37
N THR A 16 -0.47 -1.57 -7.25
CA THR A 16 0.91 -1.11 -7.40
C THR A 16 1.11 0.22 -6.71
N GLY A 17 2.28 0.39 -6.08
CA GLY A 17 2.63 1.63 -5.39
C GLY A 17 4.12 1.88 -5.35
N GLN A 18 4.48 3.11 -4.98
CA GLN A 18 5.86 3.53 -4.79
C GLN A 18 5.99 4.31 -3.48
N THR A 19 7.16 4.22 -2.86
CA THR A 19 7.46 4.95 -1.61
C THR A 19 8.96 5.03 -1.38
N ASN A 20 9.38 6.01 -0.59
CA ASN A 20 10.73 6.09 -0.04
C ASN A 20 10.87 5.40 1.33
N ASP A 21 9.74 5.06 1.97
CA ASP A 21 9.64 4.38 3.26
C ASP A 21 8.57 3.28 3.17
N LEU A 22 9.02 2.03 3.07
CA LEU A 22 8.15 0.87 2.81
C LEU A 22 7.34 0.47 4.05
N ILE A 23 7.98 0.50 5.23
CA ILE A 23 7.36 0.02 6.48
C ILE A 23 6.24 0.95 6.90
N ARG A 24 6.49 2.27 6.88
CA ARG A 24 5.43 3.25 7.16
C ARG A 24 4.26 3.11 6.19
N ARG A 25 4.55 2.97 4.88
CA ARG A 25 3.53 2.92 3.83
C ARG A 25 2.64 1.68 3.93
N LEU A 26 3.23 0.51 4.21
CA LEU A 26 2.47 -0.71 4.44
C LEU A 26 1.59 -0.60 5.70
N GLY A 27 2.10 0.03 6.77
CA GLY A 27 1.31 0.30 7.98
C GLY A 27 0.09 1.20 7.71
N GLU A 28 0.24 2.24 6.88
CA GLU A 28 -0.87 3.11 6.46
C GLU A 28 -1.94 2.35 5.68
N HIS A 29 -1.52 1.45 4.78
CA HIS A 29 -2.43 0.60 4.03
C HIS A 29 -3.18 -0.38 4.93
N ALA A 30 -2.48 -1.04 5.86
CA ALA A 30 -3.12 -1.95 6.82
C ALA A 30 -4.06 -1.25 7.80
N ALA A 31 -3.82 0.03 8.12
CA ALA A 31 -4.64 0.81 9.05
C ALA A 31 -5.95 1.33 8.42
N GLY A 32 -6.11 1.31 7.09
CA GLY A 32 -7.33 1.78 6.41
C GLY A 32 -7.67 3.27 6.66
N ASN A 33 -6.67 4.09 7.01
CA ASN A 33 -6.90 5.50 7.34
C ASN A 33 -6.92 6.40 6.08
N SER A 34 -7.08 7.71 6.27
CA SER A 34 -7.09 8.70 5.18
C SER A 34 -5.80 8.75 4.35
N HIS A 35 -4.69 8.22 4.88
CA HIS A 35 -3.42 8.12 4.17
C HIS A 35 -3.29 6.83 3.35
N SER A 36 -4.18 5.84 3.54
CA SER A 36 -4.22 4.68 2.66
C SER A 36 -4.64 5.09 1.24
N ALA A 37 -4.20 4.30 0.26
CA ALA A 37 -4.75 4.42 -1.08
C ALA A 37 -6.25 4.12 -1.02
N LYS A 38 -7.07 4.87 -1.75
CA LYS A 38 -8.53 4.67 -1.78
C LYS A 38 -8.93 3.23 -2.06
N TYR A 39 -8.12 2.52 -2.85
CA TYR A 39 -8.35 1.12 -3.20
C TYR A 39 -8.02 0.13 -2.07
N LEU A 40 -7.09 0.49 -1.18
CA LEU A 40 -6.65 -0.31 -0.03
C LEU A 40 -7.21 0.25 1.29
N ARG A 41 -8.28 1.04 1.22
CA ARG A 41 -8.93 1.63 2.39
C ARG A 41 -10.12 0.78 2.80
#